data_AF-A0A938EU73-F1
#
_entry.id   AF-A0A938EU73-F1
#
_cell.length_a   1.000
_cell.length_b   1.000
_cell.length_c   1.000
_cell.angle_alpha   90.00
_cell.angle_beta   90.00
_cell.angle_gamma   90.00
#
_symmetry.space_group_name_H-M   'P 1'
#
loop_
_entity.id
_entity.type
_entity.pdbx_description
1 polymer ?
#
loop_
_entity_poly.entity_id
_entity_poly.type
_entity_poly.pdbx_seq_one_letter_code
_entity_poly.pdbx_strand_id
1 'polypeptide(L)'
;MIFITILSVILIWLHISSLRFIIKSNADHTIIQEAEKLEEKVPEEERQFSLRSGPGIISLAIVIFLNVIEIGYFIACVYIFNSLIVVIGSAVLAGYTLYSLIKFLPNMKKFYSKPSEYLKEKTSGAENILNFIMTSLEIVFCIYILFKAVMSYGLFGLF
;
A
#
# COMPACT_ATOMS: atom_id res chain seq x y z
N MET A 1 -12.63 -19.48 1.37
CA MET A 1 -13.34 -18.18 1.41
C MET A 1 -12.94 -17.35 2.61
N ILE A 2 -12.93 -17.91 3.83
CA ILE A 2 -12.41 -17.29 5.06
C ILE A 2 -11.12 -16.48 4.83
N PHE A 3 -10.12 -17.10 4.18
CA PHE A 3 -8.85 -16.44 3.92
C PHE A 3 -8.97 -15.17 3.07
N ILE A 4 -9.77 -15.19 1.99
CA ILE A 4 -10.03 -14.01 1.14
C ILE A 4 -10.71 -12.93 1.96
N THR A 5 -11.70 -13.28 2.78
CA THR A 5 -12.43 -12.33 3.62
C THR A 5 -11.54 -11.69 4.68
N ILE A 6 -10.73 -12.49 5.38
CA ILE A 6 -9.74 -11.99 6.34
C ILE A 6 -8.77 -11.06 5.62
N LEU A 7 -8.27 -11.47 4.45
CA LEU A 7 -7.32 -10.67 3.68
C LEU A 7 -7.94 -9.37 3.18
N SER A 8 -9.19 -9.38 2.71
CA SER A 8 -9.94 -8.17 2.33
C SER A 8 -10.07 -7.21 3.51
N VAL A 9 -10.36 -7.71 4.72
CA VAL A 9 -10.49 -6.86 5.93
C VAL A 9 -9.12 -6.25 6.31
N ILE A 10 -8.06 -7.06 6.28
CA ILE A 10 -6.69 -6.59 6.55
C ILE A 10 -6.29 -5.52 5.53
N LEU A 11 -6.53 -5.76 4.23
CA LEU A 11 -6.23 -4.81 3.17
C LEU A 11 -7.03 -3.53 3.34
N ILE A 12 -8.34 -3.60 3.59
CA ILE A 12 -9.16 -2.40 3.88
C ILE A 12 -8.56 -1.59 5.02
N TRP A 13 -8.15 -2.24 6.11
CA TRP A 13 -7.53 -1.58 7.24
C TRP A 13 -6.23 -0.85 6.84
N LEU A 14 -5.37 -1.52 6.07
CA LEU A 14 -4.11 -0.95 5.57
C LEU A 14 -4.36 0.23 4.64
N HIS A 15 -5.27 0.11 3.68
CA HIS A 15 -5.60 1.18 2.73
C HIS A 15 -6.26 2.38 3.42
N ILE A 16 -7.15 2.17 4.40
CA ILE A 16 -7.73 3.26 5.20
C ILE A 16 -6.64 3.98 6.00
N SER A 17 -5.69 3.23 6.60
CA SER A 17 -4.56 3.83 7.31
C SER A 17 -3.67 4.65 6.37
N SER A 18 -3.38 4.13 5.18
CA SER A 18 -2.64 4.83 4.13
C SER A 18 -3.36 6.11 3.70
N LEU A 19 -4.66 6.02 3.43
CA LEU A 19 -5.48 7.15 3.02
C LEU A 19 -5.52 8.25 4.09
N ARG A 20 -5.66 7.87 5.36
CA ARG A 20 -5.61 8.80 6.50
C ARG A 20 -4.25 9.50 6.57
N PHE A 21 -3.16 8.77 6.35
CA PHE A 21 -1.83 9.35 6.32
C PHE A 21 -1.70 10.37 5.17
N ILE A 22 -2.13 10.02 3.96
CA ILE A 22 -2.12 10.91 2.80
C ILE A 22 -2.89 12.20 3.11
N ILE A 23 -4.14 12.09 3.59
CA ILE A 23 -4.96 13.25 3.94
C ILE A 23 -4.27 14.13 4.98
N LYS A 24 -3.76 13.53 6.06
CA LYS A 24 -3.14 14.27 7.16
C LYS A 24 -1.83 14.94 6.73
N SER A 25 -1.02 14.28 5.91
CA SER A 25 0.22 14.85 5.35
C SER A 25 -0.03 16.05 4.42
N ASN A 26 -1.22 16.14 3.82
CA ASN A 26 -1.61 17.19 2.89
C ASN A 26 -2.27 18.39 3.60
N ALA A 27 -3.08 18.13 4.64
CA ALA A 27 -3.78 19.16 5.39
C ALA A 27 -2.89 19.84 6.44
N ASP A 28 -1.99 19.06 7.04
CA ASP A 28 -1.17 19.45 8.17
C ASP A 28 0.28 19.07 7.84
N HIS A 29 1.03 20.00 7.23
CA HIS A 29 2.47 19.83 6.94
C HIS A 29 3.31 19.48 8.20
N THR A 30 2.71 19.48 9.39
CA THR A 30 3.30 19.14 10.68
C THR A 30 3.91 17.73 10.72
N ILE A 31 3.31 16.71 10.11
CA ILE A 31 3.88 15.34 10.12
C ILE A 31 5.20 15.30 9.34
N ILE A 32 5.21 15.91 8.17
CA ILE A 32 6.40 15.94 7.32
C ILE A 32 7.50 16.78 7.99
N GLN A 33 7.14 17.90 8.64
CA GLN A 33 8.08 18.74 9.38
C GLN A 33 8.61 18.06 10.65
N GLU A 34 7.81 17.27 11.37
CA GLU A 34 8.27 16.48 12.51
C GLU A 34 9.24 15.38 12.05
N ALA A 35 8.94 14.73 10.92
CA ALA A 35 9.86 13.77 10.31
C ALA A 35 11.19 14.42 9.91
N GLU A 36 11.17 15.63 9.33
CA GLU A 36 12.39 16.40 9.02
C GLU A 36 13.21 16.72 10.29
N LYS A 37 12.55 17.17 11.36
CA LYS A 37 13.21 17.46 12.64
C LYS A 37 13.81 16.23 13.32
N LEU A 38 13.21 15.06 13.13
CA LEU A 38 13.75 13.78 13.60
C LEU A 38 14.94 13.34 12.74
N GLU A 39 14.87 13.57 11.42
CA GLU A 39 15.93 13.25 10.48
C GLU A 39 17.20 14.07 10.74
N GLU A 40 17.07 15.38 11.01
CA GLU A 40 18.19 16.28 11.34
C GLU A 40 18.97 15.88 12.59
N LYS A 41 18.36 15.10 13.50
CA LYS A 41 19.02 14.61 14.72
C LYS A 41 19.84 13.34 14.51
N VAL A 42 19.75 12.71 13.33
CA VAL A 42 20.49 11.49 12.99
C VAL A 42 21.82 11.86 12.32
N PRO A 43 22.98 11.45 12.86
CA PRO A 43 24.28 11.69 12.24
C PRO A 43 24.34 11.18 10.79
N GLU A 44 24.94 11.94 9.87
CA GLU A 44 25.02 11.56 8.45
C GLU A 44 25.73 10.21 8.21
N GLU A 45 26.69 9.87 9.09
CA GLU A 45 27.42 8.60 9.06
C GLU A 45 26.52 7.38 9.33
N GLU A 46 25.49 7.53 10.16
CA GLU A 46 24.49 6.48 10.45
C GLU A 46 23.46 6.33 9.32
N ARG A 47 23.21 7.39 8.53
CA ARG A 47 22.25 7.36 7.42
C ARG A 47 22.68 6.45 6.27
N GLN A 48 23.98 6.32 6.00
CA GLN A 48 24.49 5.39 4.97
C GLN A 48 24.50 3.93 5.43
N PHE A 49 24.66 3.68 6.73
CA PHE A 49 24.59 2.34 7.30
C PHE A 49 23.16 1.78 7.34
N SER A 50 22.14 2.64 7.40
CA SER A 50 20.71 2.27 7.42
C SER A 50 20.29 1.32 6.28
N LEU A 51 20.75 1.54 5.04
CA LEU A 51 20.41 0.68 3.88
C LEU A 51 20.95 -0.75 3.96
N ARG A 52 22.11 -0.93 4.61
CA ARG A 52 22.74 -2.24 4.82
C ARG A 52 22.52 -2.79 6.22
N SER A 53 21.80 -2.04 7.06
CA SER A 53 21.44 -2.47 8.41
C SER A 53 20.34 -3.52 8.35
N GLY A 54 20.36 -4.48 9.29
CA GLY A 54 19.31 -5.49 9.43
C GLY A 54 17.89 -4.88 9.40
N PRO A 55 17.61 -3.80 10.16
CA PRO A 55 16.31 -3.12 10.12
C PRO A 55 15.89 -2.62 8.73
N GLY A 56 16.82 -2.04 7.96
CA GLY A 56 16.53 -1.56 6.60
C GLY A 56 16.23 -2.67 5.61
N ILE A 57 16.94 -3.80 5.70
CA ILE A 57 16.65 -4.98 4.88
C ILE A 57 15.27 -5.56 5.23
N ILE A 58 14.94 -5.61 6.53
CA ILE A 58 13.64 -6.12 7.01
C ILE A 58 12.49 -5.22 6.54
N SER A 59 12.60 -3.89 6.65
CA SER A 59 11.54 -3.00 6.16
C SER A 59 11.34 -3.11 4.66
N LEU A 60 12.43 -3.28 3.88
CA LEU A 60 12.32 -3.50 2.45
C LEU A 60 11.62 -4.83 2.13
N ALA A 61 12.02 -5.90 2.82
CA ALA A 61 11.41 -7.22 2.65
C ALA A 61 9.91 -7.18 2.98
N ILE A 62 9.51 -6.46 4.03
CA ILE A 62 8.10 -6.26 4.39
C ILE A 62 7.34 -5.53 3.27
N VAL A 63 7.89 -4.44 2.72
CA VAL A 63 7.23 -3.69 1.63
C VAL A 63 7.03 -4.58 0.40
N ILE A 64 8.07 -5.31 -0.03
CA ILE A 64 7.97 -6.20 -1.18
C ILE A 64 6.96 -7.32 -0.90
N PHE A 65 7.01 -7.93 0.28
CA PHE A 65 6.13 -9.01 0.68
C PHE A 65 4.65 -8.58 0.70
N LEU A 66 4.35 -7.39 1.22
CA LEU A 66 2.99 -6.85 1.21
C LEU A 66 2.47 -6.62 -0.21
N ASN A 67 3.28 -6.06 -1.11
CA ASN A 67 2.90 -5.89 -2.52
C ASN A 67 2.64 -7.24 -3.21
N VAL A 68 3.45 -8.27 -2.92
CA VAL A 68 3.25 -9.62 -3.47
C VAL A 68 1.94 -10.25 -2.94
N ILE A 69 1.64 -10.09 -1.65
CA ILE A 69 0.37 -10.53 -1.06
C ILE A 69 -0.80 -9.86 -1.78
N GLU A 70 -0.71 -8.55 -2.02
CA GLU A 70 -1.76 -7.77 -2.64
C GLU A 70 -2.03 -8.21 -4.09
N ILE A 71 -0.96 -8.40 -4.88
CA ILE A 71 -1.07 -8.96 -6.24
C ILE A 71 -1.67 -10.37 -6.19
N GLY A 72 -1.22 -11.22 -5.26
CA GLY A 72 -1.75 -12.56 -5.06
C GLY A 72 -3.23 -12.55 -4.71
N TYR A 73 -3.67 -11.59 -3.88
CA TYR A 73 -5.06 -11.37 -3.53
C TYR A 73 -5.91 -11.02 -4.74
N PHE A 74 -5.47 -10.09 -5.59
CA PHE A 74 -6.20 -9.73 -6.81
C PHE A 74 -6.32 -10.91 -7.78
N ILE A 75 -5.24 -11.66 -7.99
CA ILE A 75 -5.27 -12.88 -8.83
C ILE A 75 -6.24 -13.92 -8.25
N ALA A 76 -6.21 -14.14 -6.94
CA ALA A 76 -7.12 -15.07 -6.27
C ALA A 76 -8.59 -14.64 -6.40
N CYS A 77 -8.87 -13.34 -6.30
CA CYS A 77 -10.22 -12.80 -6.52
C CYS A 77 -10.73 -13.11 -7.93
N VAL A 78 -9.89 -12.94 -8.96
CA VAL A 78 -10.24 -13.29 -10.34
C VAL A 78 -10.58 -14.78 -10.46
N TYR A 79 -9.72 -15.65 -9.91
CA TYR A 79 -9.90 -17.09 -10.01
C TYR A 79 -11.18 -17.58 -9.33
N ILE A 80 -11.51 -17.03 -8.16
CA ILE A 80 -12.68 -17.47 -7.36
C ILE A 80 -13.99 -16.91 -7.92
N PHE A 81 -14.02 -15.63 -8.26
CA PHE A 81 -15.27 -14.93 -8.52
C PHE A 81 -15.59 -14.71 -10.00
N ASN A 82 -14.57 -14.77 -10.86
CA ASN A 82 -14.63 -14.76 -12.32
C ASN A 82 -15.74 -13.88 -12.95
N SER A 83 -15.96 -12.67 -12.45
CA SER A 83 -16.88 -11.71 -13.09
C SER A 83 -16.11 -10.58 -13.74
N LEU A 84 -16.70 -9.99 -14.77
CA LEU A 84 -16.10 -8.91 -15.55
C LEU A 84 -15.58 -7.76 -14.68
N ILE A 85 -16.37 -7.33 -13.68
CA ILE A 85 -15.96 -6.28 -12.73
C ILE A 85 -14.72 -6.70 -11.91
N VAL A 86 -14.66 -7.96 -11.45
CA VAL A 86 -13.53 -8.47 -10.67
C VAL A 86 -12.28 -8.58 -11.54
N VAL A 87 -12.42 -9.05 -12.77
CA VAL A 87 -11.31 -9.17 -13.74
C VAL A 87 -10.71 -7.80 -14.03
N ILE A 88 -11.54 -6.82 -14.41
CA ILE A 88 -11.09 -5.47 -14.74
C ILE A 88 -10.48 -4.79 -13.52
N GLY A 89 -11.18 -4.82 -12.37
CA GLY A 89 -10.69 -4.21 -11.14
C GLY A 89 -9.35 -4.80 -10.70
N SER A 90 -9.24 -6.12 -10.69
CA SER A 90 -7.99 -6.81 -10.32
C SER A 90 -6.85 -6.48 -11.28
N ALA A 91 -7.10 -6.38 -12.59
CA ALA A 91 -6.06 -6.04 -13.56
C ALA A 91 -5.54 -4.61 -13.38
N VAL A 92 -6.45 -3.65 -13.16
CA VAL A 92 -6.08 -2.25 -12.91
C VAL A 92 -5.28 -2.14 -11.61
N LEU A 93 -5.78 -2.74 -10.53
CA LEU A 93 -5.15 -2.64 -9.21
C LEU A 93 -3.82 -3.39 -9.16
N ALA A 94 -3.74 -4.63 -9.66
CA ALA A 94 -2.47 -5.35 -9.73
C ALA A 94 -1.45 -4.64 -10.63
N GLY A 95 -1.90 -4.06 -11.75
CA GLY A 95 -1.05 -3.23 -12.61
C GLY A 95 -0.50 -2.00 -11.89
N TYR A 96 -1.34 -1.35 -11.08
CA TYR A 96 -0.92 -0.22 -10.25
C TYR A 96 0.06 -0.62 -9.14
N THR A 97 -0.20 -1.71 -8.41
CA THR A 97 0.71 -2.26 -7.40
C THR A 97 2.08 -2.58 -8.02
N LEU A 98 2.09 -3.19 -9.21
CA LEU A 98 3.32 -3.48 -9.94
C LEU A 98 4.05 -2.21 -10.37
N TYR A 99 3.32 -1.22 -10.91
CA TYR A 99 3.88 0.09 -11.25
C TYR A 99 4.51 0.78 -10.03
N SER A 100 3.83 0.77 -8.88
CA SER A 100 4.31 1.36 -7.63
C SER A 100 5.59 0.66 -7.16
N LEU A 101 5.65 -0.68 -7.24
CA LEU A 101 6.83 -1.46 -6.90
C LEU A 101 8.02 -1.15 -7.82
N ILE A 102 7.80 -1.11 -9.14
CA ILE A 102 8.84 -0.78 -10.13
C ILE A 102 9.39 0.63 -9.89
N LYS A 103 8.53 1.58 -9.53
CA LYS A 103 8.95 2.96 -9.22
C LYS A 103 9.62 3.07 -7.85
N PHE A 104 9.29 2.20 -6.90
CA PHE A 104 9.89 2.18 -5.57
C PHE A 104 11.33 1.65 -5.59
N LEU A 105 11.61 0.57 -6.33
CA LEU A 105 12.94 -0.05 -6.43
C LEU A 105 14.10 0.92 -6.72
N PRO A 106 14.04 1.82 -7.73
CA PRO A 106 15.13 2.77 -7.99
C PRO A 106 15.21 3.87 -6.91
N ASN A 107 14.09 4.19 -6.26
CA ASN A 107 13.99 5.24 -5.24
C ASN A 107 14.25 4.73 -3.81
N MET A 108 14.57 3.45 -3.62
CA MET A 108 14.85 2.88 -2.30
C MET A 108 15.98 3.61 -1.58
N LYS A 109 17.03 4.00 -2.31
CA LYS A 109 18.14 4.75 -1.70
C LYS A 109 17.64 6.03 -1.04
N LYS A 110 16.75 6.76 -1.73
CA LYS A 110 16.14 8.00 -1.25
C LYS A 110 15.21 7.75 -0.07
N PHE A 111 14.41 6.68 -0.10
CA PHE A 111 13.53 6.29 1.01
C PHE A 111 14.30 6.09 2.32
N TYR A 112 15.49 5.49 2.30
CA TYR A 112 16.29 5.27 3.51
C TYR A 112 17.19 6.45 3.89
N SER A 113 17.74 7.16 2.91
CA SER A 113 18.66 8.28 3.20
C SER A 113 17.94 9.55 3.62
N LYS A 114 16.75 9.79 3.03
CA LYS A 114 15.92 10.97 3.20
C LYS A 114 14.42 10.60 3.12
N PRO A 115 13.91 9.88 4.12
CA PRO A 115 12.51 9.42 4.14
C PRO A 115 11.52 10.58 4.04
N SER A 116 11.82 11.74 4.65
CA SER A 116 10.96 12.93 4.56
C SER A 116 10.82 13.45 3.12
N GLU A 117 11.93 13.50 2.38
CA GLU A 117 11.96 13.96 0.99
C GLU A 117 11.24 12.97 0.06
N TYR A 118 11.42 11.67 0.29
CA TYR A 118 10.66 10.63 -0.42
C TYR A 118 9.16 10.72 -0.15
N LEU A 119 8.76 10.92 1.11
CA LEU A 119 7.35 11.08 1.48
C LEU A 119 6.76 12.34 0.84
N LYS A 120 7.49 13.47 0.85
CA LYS A 120 7.07 14.71 0.16
C LYS A 120 6.79 14.46 -1.32
N GLU A 121 7.65 13.72 -2.03
CA GLU A 121 7.42 13.40 -3.44
C GLU A 121 6.17 12.52 -3.63
N LYS A 122 5.98 11.52 -2.77
CA LYS A 122 4.80 10.65 -2.80
C LYS A 122 3.48 11.35 -2.43
N THR A 123 3.54 12.38 -1.58
CA THR A 123 2.36 13.10 -1.08
C THR A 123 2.14 14.47 -1.74
N SER A 124 2.92 14.82 -2.77
CA SER A 124 2.75 16.08 -3.52
C SER A 124 2.49 15.85 -5.01
N GLY A 125 1.90 16.87 -5.66
CA GLY A 125 1.67 16.88 -7.10
C GLY A 125 0.71 15.80 -7.61
N ALA A 126 0.93 15.35 -8.85
CA ALA A 126 0.07 14.39 -9.54
C ALA A 126 0.12 12.98 -8.91
N GLU A 127 1.25 12.62 -8.28
CA GLU A 127 1.41 11.31 -7.64
C GLU A 127 0.53 11.17 -6.41
N ASN A 128 0.33 12.25 -5.66
CA ASN A 128 -0.61 12.26 -4.55
C ASN A 128 -2.05 11.99 -4.99
N ILE A 129 -2.49 12.64 -6.08
CA ILE A 129 -3.82 12.43 -6.64
C ILE A 129 -3.97 10.98 -7.10
N LEU A 130 -2.97 10.44 -7.79
CA LEU A 130 -2.96 9.05 -8.23
C LEU A 130 -3.02 8.08 -7.04
N ASN A 131 -2.16 8.27 -6.02
CA ASN A 131 -2.15 7.44 -4.81
C ASN A 131 -3.51 7.49 -4.09
N PHE A 132 -4.12 8.68 -3.99
CA PHE A 132 -5.44 8.86 -3.37
C PHE A 132 -6.54 8.11 -4.12
N ILE A 133 -6.59 8.26 -5.45
CA ILE A 133 -7.58 7.59 -6.30
C ILE A 133 -7.41 6.07 -6.22
N MET A 134 -6.18 5.58 -6.35
CA MET A 134 -5.92 4.13 -6.36
C MET A 134 -6.21 3.50 -5.00
N THR A 135 -5.76 4.12 -3.90
CA THR A 135 -6.08 3.65 -2.54
C THR A 135 -7.59 3.63 -2.30
N SER A 136 -8.32 4.62 -2.82
CA SER A 136 -9.79 4.65 -2.73
C SER A 136 -10.44 3.52 -3.54
N LEU A 137 -9.93 3.25 -4.76
CA LEU A 137 -10.39 2.14 -5.60
C LEU A 137 -10.10 0.78 -4.94
N GLU A 138 -8.95 0.61 -4.29
CA GLU A 138 -8.59 -0.60 -3.54
C GLU A 138 -9.59 -0.87 -2.40
N ILE A 139 -9.96 0.17 -1.64
CA ILE A 139 -10.96 0.07 -0.58
C ILE A 139 -12.31 -0.36 -1.17
N VAL A 140 -12.79 0.34 -2.20
CA VAL A 140 -14.08 0.02 -2.85
C VAL A 140 -14.07 -1.39 -3.42
N PHE A 141 -12.98 -1.80 -4.05
CA PHE A 141 -12.81 -3.14 -4.60
C PHE A 141 -12.85 -4.20 -3.49
N CYS A 142 -12.13 -4.02 -2.39
CA CYS A 142 -12.14 -4.95 -1.28
C CYS A 142 -13.53 -5.07 -0.62
N ILE A 143 -14.26 -3.96 -0.47
CA ILE A 143 -15.65 -3.97 0.00
C ILE A 143 -16.55 -4.74 -0.97
N TYR A 144 -16.38 -4.53 -2.27
CA TYR A 144 -17.13 -5.26 -3.29
C TYR A 144 -16.86 -6.77 -3.23
N ILE A 145 -15.60 -7.18 -3.05
CA ILE A 145 -15.23 -8.59 -2.88
C ILE A 145 -15.87 -9.18 -1.62
N LEU A 146 -15.87 -8.46 -0.50
CA LEU A 146 -16.56 -8.90 0.72
C LEU A 146 -18.06 -9.12 0.47
N PHE A 147 -18.73 -8.15 -0.17
CA PHE A 147 -20.14 -8.29 -0.50
C PHE A 147 -20.40 -9.48 -1.42
N LYS A 148 -19.56 -9.67 -2.43
CA LYS A 148 -19.68 -10.80 -3.36
C LYS A 148 -19.42 -12.14 -2.66
N ALA A 149 -18.47 -12.21 -1.75
CA ALA A 149 -18.20 -13.41 -0.93
C ALA A 149 -19.45 -13.81 -0.12
N VAL A 150 -20.10 -12.84 0.54
CA VAL A 150 -21.32 -13.07 1.32
C VAL A 150 -22.48 -13.52 0.42
N MET A 151 -22.68 -12.88 -0.74
CA MET A 151 -23.77 -13.21 -1.65
C MET A 151 -23.61 -14.59 -2.30
N SER A 152 -22.39 -14.98 -2.67
CA SER A 152 -22.15 -16.25 -3.37
C SER A 152 -22.13 -17.47 -2.45
N TYR A 153 -21.79 -17.33 -1.18
CA TYR A 153 -21.57 -18.47 -0.27
C TYR A 153 -22.36 -18.41 1.04
N GLY A 154 -23.09 -17.32 1.28
CA GLY A 154 -23.78 -17.06 2.54
C GLY A 154 -22.83 -16.80 3.70
N LEU A 155 -23.36 -16.26 4.81
CA LEU A 155 -22.59 -16.03 6.04
C LEU A 155 -22.05 -17.33 6.66
N PHE A 156 -22.73 -18.47 6.46
CA PHE A 156 -22.33 -19.78 7.00
C PHE A 156 -21.32 -20.54 6.13
N GLY A 157 -21.27 -20.33 4.81
CA GLY A 157 -20.20 -20.87 3.93
C GLY A 157 -18.90 -20.05 3.97
N LEU A 158 -18.92 -18.97 4.75
CA LEU A 158 -17.80 -18.09 5.06
C LEU A 158 -17.05 -18.47 6.35
N PHE A 159 -17.54 -19.45 7.12
CA PHE A 159 -16.93 -20.03 8.32
C PHE A 159 -16.48 -21.47 8.09
#